data_AF-A0A956A762-F1
#
_entry.id   AF-A0A956A762-F1
#
_cell.length_a   1.000
_cell.length_b   1.000
_cell.length_c   1.000
_cell.angle_alpha   90.00
_cell.angle_beta   90.00
_cell.angle_gamma   90.00
#
_symmetry.space_group_name_H-M   'P 1'
#
loop_
_entity.id
_entity.type
_entity.pdbx_description
1 polymer ?
#
loop_
_entity_poly.entity_id
_entity_poly.type
_entity_poly.pdbx_seq_one_letter_code
_entity_poly.pdbx_strand_id
1 'polypeptide(L)'
;MEALSGLVLAATLTAGALAGGGCDGDGGSDATVAFEEALPTEETLLFAFPTPGGVAIVDAALDGAEVHAAALGEPSALHETMRGTARAVNAALLEILKPLSSAMAATAPVEKTATRRVWEAVGPGGLDLYRLIVTRADDGHFEFQLWSRPVDEASGGVAAGWRGRVFGSTTPGDRAGTGRGALWIDLEADRKPGTRGKVLAVWSSLGGVREVDVSFFAATLDATVDRARTTRFTFRRDADGGRMAYGPELVNVHQRADRDALEAVTVVSRWNSSGGGRSDLVARGGDLRLDNVAVLVVSECWIPPGFGVDFDQTAARRTLAGELVVLQSHGEPSACLFPGPEIVALPEVGDEPTAPTAPE
;
A
#
# COMPACT_ATOMS: atom_id res chain seq x y z
N MET A 1 -12.58 25.79 20.67
CA MET A 1 -11.68 25.80 19.51
C MET A 1 -12.19 24.68 18.63
N GLU A 2 -13.15 25.04 17.78
CA GLU A 2 -13.96 24.13 16.97
C GLU A 2 -13.31 23.87 15.60
N ALA A 3 -13.74 22.77 14.97
CA ALA A 3 -13.44 22.25 13.63
C ALA A 3 -12.12 21.44 13.53
N LEU A 4 -12.07 20.20 13.01
CA LEU A 4 -13.00 19.45 12.16
C LEU A 4 -13.10 17.97 12.59
N SER A 5 -14.34 17.50 12.65
CA SER A 5 -14.71 16.09 12.59
C SER A 5 -15.31 15.81 11.20
N GLY A 6 -15.05 14.62 10.65
CA GLY A 6 -15.62 14.13 9.38
C GLY A 6 -14.54 13.34 8.62
N LEU A 7 -14.73 12.10 8.18
CA LEU A 7 -15.94 11.46 7.68
C LEU A 7 -15.84 9.94 7.94
N VAL A 8 -16.91 9.35 8.47
CA VAL A 8 -17.12 7.90 8.53
C VAL A 8 -17.66 7.45 7.18
N LEU A 9 -17.08 6.39 6.59
CA LEU A 9 -17.79 5.60 5.60
C LEU A 9 -18.03 4.20 6.17
N ALA A 10 -19.26 3.94 6.56
CA ALA A 10 -19.74 2.61 6.88
C ALA A 10 -19.96 1.83 5.57
N ALA A 11 -19.31 0.68 5.43
CA ALA A 11 -19.69 -0.33 4.45
C ALA A 11 -19.85 -1.68 5.16
N THR A 12 -21.11 -2.07 5.36
CA THR A 12 -21.49 -3.42 5.77
C THR A 12 -21.13 -4.41 4.66
N LEU A 13 -20.19 -5.32 4.91
CA LEU A 13 -20.00 -6.52 4.11
C LEU A 13 -20.93 -7.63 4.63
N THR A 14 -21.97 -7.93 3.86
CA THR A 14 -22.72 -9.18 4.00
C THR A 14 -21.88 -10.32 3.43
N ALA A 15 -21.47 -11.25 4.31
CA ALA A 15 -20.85 -12.50 3.91
C ALA A 15 -21.86 -13.37 3.14
N GLY A 16 -21.68 -13.48 1.83
CA GLY A 16 -22.37 -14.45 0.99
C GLY A 16 -21.69 -15.82 1.12
N ALA A 17 -22.41 -16.80 1.65
CA ALA A 17 -21.96 -18.18 1.68
C ALA A 17 -21.89 -18.76 0.25
N LEU A 18 -20.69 -19.07 -0.22
CA LEU A 18 -20.49 -19.92 -1.39
C LEU A 18 -20.72 -21.37 -0.98
N ALA A 19 -21.88 -21.92 -1.35
CA ALA A 19 -22.15 -23.35 -1.27
C ALA A 19 -21.38 -24.06 -2.39
N GLY A 20 -20.36 -24.85 -2.02
CA GLY A 20 -19.68 -25.77 -2.92
C GLY A 20 -20.55 -26.98 -3.22
N GLY A 21 -20.90 -27.19 -4.49
CA GLY A 21 -21.31 -28.48 -5.04
C GLY A 21 -20.11 -29.11 -5.76
N GLY A 22 -19.78 -30.35 -5.41
CA GLY A 22 -18.62 -31.09 -5.94
C GLY A 22 -18.87 -31.83 -7.25
N CYS A 23 -17.79 -32.31 -7.88
CA CYS A 23 -17.41 -33.73 -8.03
C CYS A 23 -16.35 -33.93 -9.13
N ASP A 24 -15.28 -34.63 -8.74
CA ASP A 24 -14.39 -35.58 -9.45
C ASP A 24 -14.04 -35.43 -10.94
N GLY A 25 -12.72 -35.38 -11.18
CA GLY A 25 -12.06 -35.74 -12.43
C GLY A 25 -10.56 -35.97 -12.23
N ASP A 26 -10.14 -37.23 -12.25
CA ASP A 26 -8.76 -37.73 -12.12
C ASP A 26 -7.77 -37.18 -13.16
N GLY A 27 -6.53 -36.97 -12.72
CA GLY A 27 -5.37 -37.50 -13.46
C GLY A 27 -4.74 -36.65 -14.57
N GLY A 28 -4.26 -35.46 -14.24
CA GLY A 28 -3.29 -34.71 -15.03
C GLY A 28 -3.15 -33.30 -14.45
N SER A 29 -2.05 -32.99 -13.77
CA SER A 29 -1.83 -31.69 -13.10
C SER A 29 -1.49 -30.58 -14.10
N ASP A 30 -2.28 -30.48 -15.17
CA ASP A 30 -2.37 -29.33 -16.05
C ASP A 30 -3.64 -28.58 -15.64
N ALA A 31 -3.72 -28.23 -14.35
CA ALA A 31 -4.83 -27.45 -13.82
C ALA A 31 -4.73 -26.07 -14.46
N THR A 32 -5.40 -25.88 -15.59
CA THR A 32 -5.47 -24.59 -16.26
C THR A 32 -6.12 -23.61 -15.29
N VAL A 33 -5.31 -22.77 -14.66
CA VAL A 33 -5.75 -21.70 -13.74
C VAL A 33 -6.93 -20.96 -14.38
N ALA A 34 -8.01 -20.77 -13.62
CA ALA A 34 -9.22 -20.13 -14.11
C ALA A 34 -8.94 -18.64 -14.42
N PHE A 35 -9.65 -18.07 -15.39
CA PHE A 35 -9.50 -16.63 -15.68
C PHE A 35 -9.95 -15.76 -14.49
N GLU A 36 -10.80 -16.32 -13.63
CA GLU A 36 -11.29 -15.74 -12.39
C GLU A 36 -10.21 -15.60 -11.31
N GLU A 37 -9.15 -16.39 -11.41
CA GLU A 37 -7.99 -16.34 -10.51
C GLU A 37 -6.88 -15.41 -11.05
N ALA A 38 -7.10 -14.79 -12.22
CA ALA A 38 -6.14 -13.91 -12.88
C ALA A 38 -6.07 -12.49 -12.28
N LEU A 39 -6.90 -12.15 -11.30
CA LEU A 39 -6.84 -10.84 -10.66
C LEU A 39 -6.10 -10.93 -9.31
N PRO A 40 -5.33 -9.91 -8.93
CA PRO A 40 -4.77 -9.84 -7.58
C PRO A 40 -5.89 -9.80 -6.53
N THR A 41 -5.68 -10.53 -5.43
CA THR A 41 -6.59 -10.55 -4.28
C THR A 41 -6.12 -9.62 -3.17
N GLU A 42 -6.99 -9.36 -2.21
CA GLU A 42 -6.65 -8.64 -0.97
C GLU A 42 -5.48 -9.30 -0.23
N GLU A 43 -5.52 -10.63 -0.11
CA GLU A 43 -4.46 -11.43 0.53
C GLU A 43 -3.10 -11.25 -0.16
N THR A 44 -3.10 -10.94 -1.44
CA THR A 44 -1.90 -10.75 -2.24
C THR A 44 -1.30 -9.36 -2.02
N LEU A 45 -2.13 -8.31 -2.01
CA LEU A 45 -1.68 -6.91 -2.02
C LEU A 45 -1.67 -6.19 -0.66
N LEU A 46 -2.54 -6.54 0.29
CA LEU A 46 -2.74 -5.73 1.50
C LEU A 46 -1.72 -6.00 2.61
N PHE A 47 -1.15 -4.94 3.19
CA PHE A 47 -0.12 -4.99 4.20
C PHE A 47 -0.72 -5.45 5.53
N ALA A 48 -0.13 -6.48 6.13
CA ALA A 48 -0.56 -6.98 7.43
C ALA A 48 0.40 -6.49 8.52
N PHE A 49 -0.03 -5.50 9.30
CA PHE A 49 0.74 -4.87 10.38
C PHE A 49 0.23 -5.34 11.76
N PRO A 50 1.08 -5.46 12.80
CA PRO A 50 0.66 -5.87 14.14
C PRO A 50 -0.39 -4.94 14.78
N THR A 51 -1.29 -5.50 15.60
CA THR A 51 -2.31 -4.73 16.34
C THR A 51 -2.54 -5.27 17.76
N PRO A 52 -3.07 -4.45 18.70
CA PRO A 52 -3.60 -4.93 19.97
C PRO A 52 -4.63 -6.05 19.76
N GLY A 53 -4.33 -7.26 20.26
CA GLY A 53 -5.21 -8.44 20.11
C GLY A 53 -4.83 -9.41 18.98
N GLY A 54 -3.75 -9.17 18.24
CA GLY A 54 -3.23 -10.07 17.21
C GLY A 54 -2.87 -9.34 15.90
N VAL A 55 -2.79 -10.04 14.79
CA VAL A 55 -2.71 -9.41 13.47
C VAL A 55 -4.14 -9.13 13.01
N ALA A 56 -4.65 -7.92 13.24
CA ALA A 56 -6.01 -7.55 12.87
C ALA A 56 -6.09 -6.82 11.52
N ILE A 57 -7.27 -7.02 10.93
CA ILE A 57 -7.72 -6.73 9.58
C ILE A 57 -7.84 -5.21 9.33
N VAL A 58 -7.76 -4.90 8.04
CA VAL A 58 -7.90 -3.63 7.34
C VAL A 58 -9.08 -2.80 7.87
N ASP A 59 -8.80 -1.78 8.70
CA ASP A 59 -9.78 -0.75 9.06
C ASP A 59 -9.17 0.63 8.80
N ALA A 60 -9.89 1.47 8.05
CA ALA A 60 -9.44 2.77 7.58
C ALA A 60 -9.84 3.89 8.56
N ALA A 61 -8.86 4.45 9.27
CA ALA A 61 -8.94 5.77 9.87
C ALA A 61 -7.51 6.35 9.96
N LEU A 62 -7.38 7.63 9.59
CA LEU A 62 -6.15 8.42 9.66
C LEU A 62 -6.39 9.62 10.58
N ASP A 63 -5.51 9.81 11.56
CA ASP A 63 -5.27 11.09 12.22
C ASP A 63 -3.80 11.45 11.98
N GLY A 64 -3.53 12.69 11.57
CA GLY A 64 -2.16 13.17 11.33
C GLY A 64 -1.38 13.20 12.63
N ALA A 65 -0.35 12.36 12.74
CA ALA A 65 0.50 12.29 13.92
C ALA A 65 1.68 13.27 13.81
N GLU A 66 1.84 14.13 14.81
CA GLU A 66 3.13 14.77 15.10
C GLU A 66 4.09 13.69 15.63
N VAL A 67 5.30 13.61 15.09
CA VAL A 67 6.31 12.64 15.56
C VAL A 67 7.00 13.22 16.79
N HIS A 68 6.47 12.90 17.96
CA HIS A 68 7.18 12.98 19.23
C HIS A 68 7.44 11.55 19.73
N ALA A 69 8.64 11.30 20.24
CA ALA A 69 8.91 10.02 20.92
C ALA A 69 7.93 9.88 22.10
N ALA A 70 7.18 8.78 22.13
CA ALA A 70 6.26 8.50 23.21
C ALA A 70 7.03 8.18 24.50
N ALA A 71 6.45 8.51 25.66
CA ALA A 71 7.05 8.16 26.95
C ALA A 71 7.03 6.64 27.18
N LEU A 72 7.95 6.13 28.01
CA LEU A 72 7.97 4.71 28.38
C LEU A 72 6.60 4.26 28.91
N GLY A 73 6.12 3.13 28.39
CA GLY A 73 4.82 2.55 28.73
C GLY A 73 3.63 3.12 27.95
N GLU A 74 3.76 4.29 27.30
CA GLU A 74 2.76 4.82 26.37
C GLU A 74 2.83 4.12 25.01
N PRO A 75 1.74 4.07 24.22
CA PRO A 75 1.77 3.51 22.87
C PRO A 75 2.84 4.18 21.99
N SER A 76 3.64 3.36 21.29
CA SER A 76 4.68 3.87 20.38
C SER A 76 4.08 4.73 19.26
N ALA A 77 4.52 5.98 19.15
CA ALA A 77 4.09 6.92 18.13
C ALA A 77 4.52 6.48 16.72
N LEU A 78 5.72 5.91 16.58
CA LEU A 78 6.22 5.38 15.31
C LEU A 78 5.49 4.08 14.91
N HIS A 79 5.16 3.20 15.86
CA HIS A 79 4.30 2.05 15.59
C HIS A 79 2.93 2.49 15.07
N GLU A 80 2.30 3.45 15.74
CA GLU A 80 0.99 3.97 15.36
C GLU A 80 1.01 4.67 14.00
N THR A 81 2.06 5.45 13.73
CA THR A 81 2.28 6.07 12.41
C THR A 81 2.34 4.99 11.32
N MET A 82 3.19 3.98 11.50
CA MET A 82 3.35 2.89 10.51
C MET A 82 2.09 2.07 10.32
N ARG A 83 1.33 1.82 11.40
CA ARG A 83 0.03 1.17 11.35
C ARG A 83 -0.98 2.00 10.56
N GLY A 84 -1.06 3.32 10.82
CA GLY A 84 -1.90 4.25 10.08
C GLY A 84 -1.54 4.29 8.59
N THR A 85 -0.25 4.36 8.28
CA THR A 85 0.27 4.29 6.91
C THR A 85 -0.13 2.99 6.21
N ALA A 86 0.02 1.83 6.86
CA ALA A 86 -0.39 0.54 6.29
C ALA A 86 -1.89 0.51 5.97
N ARG A 87 -2.72 1.03 6.87
CA ARG A 87 -4.17 1.16 6.67
C ARG A 87 -4.51 2.06 5.48
N ALA A 88 -3.83 3.20 5.35
CA ALA A 88 -4.05 4.13 4.24
C ALA A 88 -3.68 3.52 2.88
N VAL A 89 -2.51 2.86 2.80
CA VAL A 89 -2.09 2.16 1.59
C VAL A 89 -3.08 1.05 1.24
N ASN A 90 -3.51 0.27 2.23
CA ASN A 90 -4.50 -0.79 2.01
C ASN A 90 -5.86 -0.25 1.53
N ALA A 91 -6.34 0.84 2.14
CA ALA A 91 -7.58 1.48 1.71
C ALA A 91 -7.49 1.98 0.26
N ALA A 92 -6.37 2.60 -0.11
CA ALA A 92 -6.12 3.00 -1.49
C ALA A 92 -6.13 1.80 -2.45
N LEU A 93 -5.40 0.72 -2.12
CA LEU A 93 -5.37 -0.51 -2.93
C LEU A 93 -6.75 -1.16 -3.05
N LEU A 94 -7.55 -1.19 -1.99
CA LEU A 94 -8.91 -1.74 -2.01
C LEU A 94 -9.85 -0.95 -2.94
N GLU A 95 -9.82 0.38 -2.88
CA GLU A 95 -10.62 1.22 -3.77
C GLU A 95 -10.26 0.97 -5.25
N ILE A 96 -9.01 0.61 -5.53
CA ILE A 96 -8.53 0.25 -6.87
C ILE A 96 -8.97 -1.17 -7.28
N LEU A 97 -8.90 -2.15 -6.37
CA LEU A 97 -9.27 -3.53 -6.65
C LEU A 97 -10.78 -3.70 -6.89
N LYS A 98 -11.60 -2.89 -6.23
CA LYS A 98 -13.06 -2.98 -6.26
C LYS A 98 -13.66 -2.87 -7.68
N PRO A 99 -13.25 -1.94 -8.56
CA PRO A 99 -13.65 -1.93 -9.97
C PRO A 99 -13.36 -3.23 -10.73
N LEU A 100 -12.19 -3.85 -10.51
CA LEU A 100 -11.80 -5.09 -11.19
C LEU A 100 -12.73 -6.25 -10.77
N SER A 101 -12.87 -6.46 -9.47
CA SER A 101 -13.70 -7.54 -8.93
C SER A 101 -15.18 -7.32 -9.24
N SER A 102 -15.67 -6.07 -9.19
CA SER A 102 -17.04 -5.72 -9.55
C SER A 102 -17.35 -6.00 -11.02
N ALA A 103 -16.41 -5.74 -11.94
CA ALA A 103 -16.62 -6.02 -13.35
C ALA A 103 -16.78 -7.53 -13.60
N MET A 104 -15.98 -8.37 -12.92
CA MET A 104 -16.07 -9.82 -13.02
C MET A 104 -17.32 -10.41 -12.36
N ALA A 105 -17.73 -9.87 -11.21
CA ALA A 105 -18.84 -10.41 -10.42
C ALA A 105 -20.22 -10.01 -10.97
N ALA A 106 -20.34 -8.86 -11.64
CA ALA A 106 -21.63 -8.32 -12.04
C ALA A 106 -22.26 -9.04 -13.25
N THR A 107 -21.44 -9.60 -14.14
CA THR A 107 -21.90 -10.14 -15.43
C THR A 107 -21.12 -11.37 -15.85
N ALA A 108 -21.74 -12.24 -16.67
CA ALA A 108 -20.98 -13.25 -17.39
C ALA A 108 -20.12 -12.57 -18.47
N PRO A 109 -18.94 -13.12 -18.81
CA PRO A 109 -18.11 -12.54 -19.87
C PRO A 109 -18.89 -12.44 -21.19
N VAL A 110 -18.86 -11.26 -21.81
CA VAL A 110 -19.44 -10.98 -23.14
C VAL A 110 -18.61 -11.59 -24.26
N GLU A 111 -17.33 -11.86 -24.01
CA GLU A 111 -16.43 -12.58 -24.91
C GLU A 111 -15.73 -13.73 -24.16
N LYS A 112 -15.69 -14.92 -24.78
CA LYS A 112 -15.04 -16.11 -24.24
C LYS A 112 -14.30 -16.86 -25.36
N THR A 113 -12.97 -16.83 -25.34
CA THR A 113 -12.11 -17.61 -26.26
C THR A 113 -11.20 -18.58 -25.47
N ALA A 114 -10.24 -19.26 -26.09
CA ALA A 114 -9.28 -20.05 -25.32
C ALA A 114 -8.34 -19.16 -24.46
N THR A 115 -7.99 -17.99 -24.98
CA THR A 115 -6.95 -17.12 -24.43
C THR A 115 -7.47 -15.79 -23.88
N ARG A 116 -8.76 -15.50 -24.00
CA ARG A 116 -9.31 -14.19 -23.64
C ARG A 116 -10.69 -14.27 -23.02
N ARG A 117 -10.93 -13.40 -22.04
CA ARG A 117 -12.24 -13.12 -21.45
C ARG A 117 -12.44 -11.61 -21.42
N VAL A 118 -13.67 -11.18 -21.73
CA VAL A 118 -14.06 -9.78 -21.62
C VAL A 118 -15.34 -9.67 -20.80
N TRP A 119 -15.32 -8.85 -19.77
CA TRP A 119 -16.49 -8.48 -18.98
C TRP A 119 -16.84 -7.03 -19.24
N GLU A 120 -18.13 -6.74 -19.33
CA GLU A 120 -18.65 -5.39 -19.34
C GLU A 120 -19.67 -5.23 -18.22
N ALA A 121 -19.55 -4.14 -17.48
CA ALA A 121 -20.43 -3.84 -16.36
C ALA A 121 -20.54 -2.33 -16.19
N VAL A 122 -21.69 -1.87 -15.68
CA VAL A 122 -21.82 -0.49 -15.20
C VAL A 122 -21.01 -0.39 -13.90
N GLY A 123 -20.09 0.58 -13.85
CA GLY A 123 -19.25 0.81 -12.69
C GLY A 123 -20.03 1.30 -11.47
N PRO A 124 -19.43 1.26 -10.27
CA PRO A 124 -20.05 1.77 -9.06
C PRO A 124 -20.53 3.22 -9.24
N GLY A 125 -21.76 3.50 -8.80
CA GLY A 125 -22.38 4.81 -8.92
C GLY A 125 -22.97 5.14 -10.29
N GLY A 126 -22.87 4.25 -11.29
CA GLY A 126 -23.53 4.43 -12.59
C GLY A 126 -22.84 5.41 -13.55
N LEU A 127 -21.70 5.98 -13.17
CA LEU A 127 -21.05 7.08 -13.90
C LEU A 127 -20.22 6.63 -15.11
N ASP A 128 -19.77 5.38 -15.12
CA ASP A 128 -18.91 4.81 -16.14
C ASP A 128 -19.39 3.41 -16.53
N LEU A 129 -19.20 3.04 -17.80
CA LEU A 129 -19.18 1.65 -18.23
C LEU A 129 -17.75 1.13 -18.13
N TYR A 130 -17.56 -0.01 -17.47
CA TYR A 130 -16.29 -0.71 -17.38
C TYR A 130 -16.21 -1.83 -18.39
N ARG A 131 -15.02 -2.02 -18.97
CA ARG A 131 -14.64 -3.17 -19.76
C ARG A 131 -13.35 -3.75 -19.18
N LEU A 132 -13.46 -4.90 -18.56
CA LEU A 132 -12.33 -5.67 -18.08
C LEU A 132 -11.95 -6.70 -19.15
N ILE A 133 -10.69 -6.69 -19.57
CA ILE A 133 -10.13 -7.65 -20.51
C ILE A 133 -9.09 -8.45 -19.74
N VAL A 134 -9.21 -9.77 -19.74
CA VAL A 134 -8.18 -10.68 -19.21
C VAL A 134 -7.71 -11.58 -20.34
N THR A 135 -6.39 -11.59 -20.56
CA THR A 135 -5.72 -12.37 -21.58
C THR A 135 -4.78 -13.36 -20.90
N ARG A 136 -4.87 -14.63 -21.28
CA ARG A 136 -3.87 -15.65 -20.94
C ARG A 136 -2.71 -15.49 -21.91
N ALA A 137 -1.60 -14.97 -21.42
CA ALA A 137 -0.41 -14.72 -22.22
C ALA A 137 0.40 -16.01 -22.42
N ASP A 138 0.56 -16.80 -21.35
CA ASP A 138 1.22 -18.11 -21.34
C ASP A 138 0.55 -19.03 -20.29
N ASP A 139 1.04 -20.26 -20.14
CA ASP A 139 0.58 -21.18 -19.12
C ASP A 139 0.80 -20.60 -17.71
N GLY A 140 -0.31 -20.32 -17.02
CA GLY A 140 -0.29 -19.73 -15.68
C GLY A 140 0.05 -18.22 -15.64
N HIS A 141 0.20 -17.54 -16.78
CA HIS A 141 0.44 -16.10 -16.84
C HIS A 141 -0.72 -15.36 -17.50
N PHE A 142 -1.21 -14.33 -16.82
CA PHE A 142 -2.33 -13.52 -17.27
C PHE A 142 -1.96 -12.05 -17.28
N GLU A 143 -2.47 -11.35 -18.29
CA GLU A 143 -2.50 -9.91 -18.37
C GLU A 143 -3.95 -9.45 -18.22
N PHE A 144 -4.17 -8.35 -17.50
CA PHE A 144 -5.50 -7.78 -17.34
C PHE A 144 -5.50 -6.28 -17.53
N GLN A 145 -6.59 -5.76 -18.07
CA GLN A 145 -6.76 -4.34 -18.37
C GLN A 145 -8.19 -3.92 -18.06
N LEU A 146 -8.34 -2.86 -17.27
CA LEU A 146 -9.63 -2.22 -17.02
C LEU A 146 -9.70 -0.91 -17.78
N TRP A 147 -10.70 -0.84 -18.63
CA TRP A 147 -11.06 0.36 -19.38
C TRP A 147 -12.35 0.94 -18.83
N SER A 148 -12.47 2.27 -18.81
CA SER A 148 -13.72 2.95 -18.50
C SER A 148 -14.13 3.92 -19.59
N ARG A 149 -15.42 4.13 -19.75
CA ARG A 149 -15.96 5.24 -20.55
C ARG A 149 -17.17 5.85 -19.86
N PRO A 150 -17.31 7.19 -19.88
CA PRO A 150 -18.45 7.86 -19.26
C PRO A 150 -19.79 7.37 -19.80
N VAL A 151 -20.74 7.14 -18.90
CA VAL A 151 -22.16 7.09 -19.27
C VAL A 151 -22.64 8.54 -19.33
N ASP A 152 -23.17 8.97 -20.47
CA ASP A 152 -23.74 10.31 -20.62
C ASP A 152 -25.17 10.30 -20.09
N GLU A 153 -25.34 10.83 -18.87
CA GLU A 153 -26.64 10.94 -18.20
C GLU A 153 -27.63 11.86 -18.95
N ALA A 154 -27.14 12.83 -19.72
CA ALA A 154 -27.98 13.82 -20.39
C ALA A 154 -28.53 13.31 -21.73
N SER A 155 -27.80 12.45 -22.43
CA SER A 155 -28.23 11.86 -23.71
C SER A 155 -28.67 10.40 -23.62
N GLY A 156 -28.45 9.74 -22.47
CA GLY A 156 -28.52 8.28 -22.38
C GLY A 156 -27.49 7.56 -23.26
N GLY A 157 -26.58 8.32 -23.87
CA GLY A 157 -25.53 7.84 -24.75
C GLY A 157 -24.28 7.46 -23.98
N VAL A 158 -23.30 6.92 -24.68
CA VAL A 158 -21.99 6.61 -24.11
C VAL A 158 -20.97 7.48 -24.81
N ALA A 159 -20.15 8.21 -24.04
CA ALA A 159 -19.14 9.10 -24.61
C ALA A 159 -18.17 8.31 -25.52
N ALA A 160 -17.65 8.97 -26.56
CA ALA A 160 -16.67 8.38 -27.46
C ALA A 160 -15.32 8.25 -26.74
N GLY A 161 -14.76 7.03 -26.73
CA GLY A 161 -13.41 6.75 -26.24
C GLY A 161 -13.38 5.98 -24.92
N TRP A 162 -12.61 4.89 -24.90
CA TRP A 162 -12.23 4.18 -23.70
C TRP A 162 -10.99 4.83 -23.07
N ARG A 163 -10.96 4.91 -21.74
CA ARG A 163 -9.83 5.39 -20.94
C ARG A 163 -9.25 4.23 -20.14
N GLY A 164 -7.94 4.06 -20.21
CA GLY A 164 -7.25 3.03 -19.43
C GLY A 164 -7.23 3.42 -17.96
N ARG A 165 -7.73 2.55 -17.08
CA ARG A 165 -7.70 2.78 -15.62
C ARG A 165 -6.67 1.92 -14.93
N VAL A 166 -6.63 0.64 -15.30
CA VAL A 166 -5.83 -0.36 -14.61
C VAL A 166 -5.22 -1.29 -15.62
N PHE A 167 -3.96 -1.63 -15.44
CA PHE A 167 -3.22 -2.56 -16.25
C PHE A 167 -2.39 -3.43 -15.34
N GLY A 168 -2.27 -4.71 -15.64
CA GLY A 168 -1.46 -5.56 -14.81
C GLY A 168 -1.21 -6.90 -15.41
N SER A 169 -0.38 -7.63 -14.70
CA SER A 169 -0.05 -9.01 -15.02
C SER A 169 0.05 -9.80 -13.73
N THR A 170 -0.35 -11.06 -13.77
CA THR A 170 -0.21 -11.97 -12.64
C THR A 170 0.24 -13.34 -13.12
N THR A 171 0.97 -14.01 -12.25
CA THR A 171 1.21 -15.44 -12.31
C THR A 171 0.72 -15.99 -10.98
N PRO A 172 -0.53 -16.49 -10.91
CA PRO A 172 -1.07 -17.08 -9.70
C PRO A 172 -0.23 -18.30 -9.29
N GLY A 173 -0.07 -18.50 -7.99
CA GLY A 173 0.60 -19.70 -7.46
C GLY A 173 -0.37 -20.85 -7.25
N ASP A 174 0.15 -21.99 -6.78
CA ASP A 174 -0.62 -23.21 -6.56
C ASP A 174 -1.71 -23.09 -5.49
N ARG A 175 -1.71 -22.00 -4.72
CA ARG A 175 -2.67 -21.71 -3.64
C ARG A 175 -3.25 -20.31 -3.81
N ALA A 176 -4.51 -20.14 -3.42
CA ALA A 176 -5.12 -18.82 -3.29
C ALA A 176 -4.22 -17.88 -2.45
N GLY A 177 -4.09 -16.62 -2.90
CA GLY A 177 -3.24 -15.62 -2.25
C GLY A 177 -1.72 -15.81 -2.44
N THR A 178 -1.32 -16.77 -3.27
CA THR A 178 0.09 -16.97 -3.68
C THR A 178 0.30 -16.62 -5.14
N GLY A 179 1.55 -16.34 -5.52
CA GLY A 179 1.90 -15.93 -6.88
C GLY A 179 2.68 -14.62 -6.92
N ARG A 180 2.82 -14.05 -8.12
CA ARG A 180 3.55 -12.79 -8.34
C ARG A 180 2.88 -11.97 -9.40
N GLY A 181 3.13 -10.67 -9.42
CA GLY A 181 2.59 -9.82 -10.46
C GLY A 181 2.87 -8.35 -10.27
N ALA A 182 2.27 -7.57 -11.15
CA ALA A 182 2.33 -6.12 -11.14
C ALA A 182 0.98 -5.53 -11.53
N LEU A 183 0.69 -4.36 -10.98
CA LEU A 183 -0.54 -3.60 -11.15
C LEU A 183 -0.16 -2.13 -11.29
N TRP A 184 -0.48 -1.56 -12.44
CA TRP A 184 -0.31 -0.15 -12.76
C TRP A 184 -1.68 0.52 -12.91
N ILE A 185 -1.82 1.69 -12.32
CA ILE A 185 -3.10 2.39 -12.18
C ILE A 185 -2.92 3.83 -12.63
N ASP A 186 -3.82 4.27 -13.48
CA ASP A 186 -3.94 5.65 -13.92
C ASP A 186 -5.11 6.32 -13.20
N LEU A 187 -4.80 7.20 -12.24
CA LEU A 187 -5.81 7.94 -11.49
C LEU A 187 -6.34 9.14 -12.30
N GLU A 188 -5.64 9.58 -13.35
CA GLU A 188 -6.12 10.64 -14.25
C GLU A 188 -7.35 10.18 -15.06
N ALA A 189 -7.55 8.87 -15.20
CA ALA A 189 -8.72 8.31 -15.82
C ALA A 189 -9.97 8.33 -14.91
N ASP A 190 -9.81 8.61 -13.61
CA ASP A 190 -10.93 8.77 -12.70
C ASP A 190 -11.66 10.10 -12.93
N ARG A 191 -12.98 10.09 -12.76
CA ARG A 191 -13.81 11.31 -12.83
C ARG A 191 -13.99 11.95 -11.47
N LYS A 192 -13.60 11.27 -10.39
CA LYS A 192 -13.71 11.80 -9.03
C LYS A 192 -12.83 13.05 -8.89
N PRO A 193 -13.42 14.22 -8.56
CA PRO A 193 -12.65 15.45 -8.37
C PRO A 193 -11.48 15.26 -7.39
N GLY A 194 -10.32 15.80 -7.74
CA GLY A 194 -9.10 15.71 -6.92
C GLY A 194 -8.32 14.41 -7.07
N THR A 195 -8.81 13.44 -7.84
CA THR A 195 -8.08 12.21 -8.12
C THR A 195 -7.10 12.45 -9.26
N ARG A 196 -5.81 12.19 -9.04
CA ARG A 196 -4.72 12.41 -10.01
C ARG A 196 -3.50 11.56 -9.69
N GLY A 197 -2.58 11.46 -10.65
CA GLY A 197 -1.33 10.71 -10.55
C GLY A 197 -1.47 9.23 -10.88
N LYS A 198 -0.46 8.44 -10.50
CA LYS A 198 -0.38 7.02 -10.85
C LYS A 198 0.10 6.17 -9.69
N VAL A 199 -0.25 4.89 -9.73
CA VAL A 199 0.17 3.91 -8.72
C VAL A 199 0.74 2.68 -9.41
N LEU A 200 1.88 2.18 -8.93
CA LEU A 200 2.45 0.90 -9.32
C LEU A 200 2.57 0.02 -8.07
N ALA A 201 1.90 -1.12 -8.07
CA ALA A 201 2.10 -2.17 -7.08
C ALA A 201 2.76 -3.38 -7.74
N VAL A 202 3.82 -3.90 -7.12
CA VAL A 202 4.49 -5.16 -7.51
C VAL A 202 4.46 -6.09 -6.32
N TRP A 203 4.15 -7.35 -6.53
CA TRP A 203 4.06 -8.32 -5.44
C TRP A 203 4.67 -9.67 -5.79
N SER A 204 5.04 -10.39 -4.74
CA SER A 204 5.49 -11.77 -4.79
C SER A 204 5.11 -12.47 -3.50
N SER A 205 4.53 -13.66 -3.59
CA SER A 205 4.15 -14.52 -2.48
C SER A 205 4.64 -15.93 -2.83
N LEU A 206 5.96 -16.12 -2.72
CA LEU A 206 6.69 -17.32 -3.14
C LEU A 206 7.58 -17.81 -1.99
N GLY A 207 7.71 -19.12 -1.85
CA GLY A 207 8.59 -19.71 -0.84
C GLY A 207 8.25 -19.37 0.62
N GLY A 208 6.99 -19.03 0.91
CA GLY A 208 6.55 -18.62 2.25
C GLY A 208 6.91 -17.17 2.62
N VAL A 209 7.48 -16.41 1.67
CA VAL A 209 7.78 -14.99 1.83
C VAL A 209 6.80 -14.20 0.98
N ARG A 210 6.18 -13.20 1.59
CA ARG A 210 5.28 -12.25 0.95
C ARG A 210 5.94 -10.89 0.88
N GLU A 211 6.00 -10.32 -0.31
CA GLU A 211 6.58 -9.03 -0.62
C GLU A 211 5.59 -8.20 -1.43
N VAL A 212 5.41 -6.94 -1.07
CA VAL A 212 4.60 -5.97 -1.79
C VAL A 212 5.31 -4.63 -1.80
N ASP A 213 5.57 -4.11 -2.99
CA ASP A 213 6.13 -2.79 -3.22
C ASP A 213 5.08 -1.91 -3.90
N VAL A 214 4.76 -0.77 -3.32
CA VAL A 214 3.80 0.19 -3.88
C VAL A 214 4.48 1.53 -4.06
N SER A 215 4.48 2.05 -5.28
CA SER A 215 4.97 3.38 -5.62
C SER A 215 3.81 4.25 -6.08
N PHE A 216 3.66 5.40 -5.44
CA PHE A 216 2.73 6.44 -5.82
C PHE A 216 3.51 7.52 -6.56
N PHE A 217 3.06 7.92 -7.75
CA PHE A 217 3.66 8.93 -8.59
C PHE A 217 2.73 10.13 -8.64
N ALA A 218 3.06 11.17 -7.87
CA ALA A 218 2.21 12.35 -7.69
C ALA A 218 0.72 12.00 -7.50
N ALA A 219 0.45 10.97 -6.70
CA ALA A 219 -0.90 10.42 -6.55
C ALA A 219 -1.67 11.09 -5.41
N THR A 220 -2.95 11.36 -5.63
CA THR A 220 -3.89 11.76 -4.57
C THR A 220 -5.32 11.37 -4.97
N LEU A 221 -6.18 11.12 -3.98
CA LEU A 221 -7.62 10.93 -4.12
C LEU A 221 -8.43 12.09 -3.53
N ASP A 222 -7.73 13.12 -3.06
CA ASP A 222 -8.28 14.26 -2.31
C ASP A 222 -7.96 15.57 -3.02
N ALA A 223 -9.03 16.30 -3.36
CA ALA A 223 -8.99 17.59 -4.04
C ALA A 223 -8.39 18.72 -3.19
N THR A 224 -8.34 18.55 -1.86
CA THR A 224 -7.77 19.53 -0.94
C THR A 224 -6.24 19.43 -0.84
N VAL A 225 -5.64 18.37 -1.39
CA VAL A 225 -4.19 18.18 -1.39
C VAL A 225 -3.56 18.97 -2.53
N ASP A 226 -3.05 20.15 -2.19
CA ASP A 226 -2.38 21.08 -3.13
C ASP A 226 -1.23 20.41 -3.89
N ARG A 227 -0.44 19.56 -3.21
CA ARG A 227 0.72 18.90 -3.80
C ARG A 227 0.65 17.39 -3.61
N ALA A 228 0.31 16.68 -4.68
CA ALA A 228 0.43 15.24 -4.73
C ALA A 228 1.90 14.83 -4.63
N ARG A 229 2.17 13.75 -3.89
CA ARG A 229 3.53 13.34 -3.52
C ARG A 229 3.90 12.05 -4.23
N THR A 230 5.19 11.93 -4.55
CA THR A 230 5.78 10.68 -5.00
C THR A 230 6.38 9.99 -3.79
N THR A 231 5.92 8.78 -3.49
CA THR A 231 6.33 8.03 -2.30
C THR A 231 6.31 6.54 -2.58
N ARG A 232 7.17 5.79 -1.89
CA ARG A 232 7.26 4.34 -2.02
C ARG A 232 7.04 3.68 -0.68
N PHE A 233 6.31 2.58 -0.72
CA PHE A 233 6.07 1.69 0.39
C PHE A 233 6.61 0.31 0.01
N THR A 234 7.32 -0.31 0.93
CA THR A 234 7.79 -1.69 0.78
C THR A 234 7.28 -2.48 1.97
N PHE A 235 6.75 -3.68 1.73
CA PHE A 235 6.27 -4.60 2.74
C PHE A 235 6.85 -5.97 2.48
N ARG A 236 7.35 -6.62 3.53
CA ARG A 236 7.83 -8.01 3.50
C ARG A 236 7.33 -8.73 4.75
N ARG A 237 6.85 -9.96 4.60
CA ARG A 237 6.41 -10.80 5.71
C ARG A 237 6.74 -12.26 5.44
N ASP A 238 7.16 -12.95 6.49
CA ASP A 238 7.37 -14.40 6.51
C ASP A 238 6.84 -14.99 7.84
N ALA A 239 7.26 -16.21 8.17
CA ALA A 239 6.84 -16.89 9.40
C ALA A 239 7.44 -16.25 10.67
N ASP A 240 8.57 -15.58 10.55
CA ASP A 240 9.32 -15.04 11.69
C ASP A 240 8.91 -13.62 12.04
N GLY A 241 8.23 -12.92 11.11
CA GLY A 241 7.75 -11.57 11.35
C GLY A 241 7.49 -10.80 10.06
N GLY A 242 7.63 -9.48 10.15
CA GLY A 242 7.46 -8.62 9.00
C GLY A 242 8.27 -7.34 9.10
N ARG A 243 8.35 -6.67 7.96
CA ARG A 243 9.06 -5.42 7.75
C ARG A 243 8.23 -4.55 6.83
N MET A 244 8.07 -3.29 7.20
CA MET A 244 7.48 -2.26 6.36
C MET A 244 8.42 -1.06 6.32
N ALA A 245 8.53 -0.40 5.18
CA ALA A 245 9.25 0.86 5.08
C ALA A 245 8.51 1.81 4.15
N TYR A 246 8.60 3.11 4.42
CA TYR A 246 8.12 4.13 3.50
C TYR A 246 9.01 5.37 3.44
N GLY A 247 8.93 6.06 2.30
CA GLY A 247 9.66 7.29 1.99
C GLY A 247 10.65 7.14 0.82
N PRO A 248 11.55 8.11 0.63
CA PRO A 248 11.69 9.34 1.41
C PRO A 248 10.50 10.30 1.20
N GLU A 249 9.98 10.88 2.27
CA GLU A 249 9.02 11.98 2.21
C GLU A 249 9.65 13.29 2.65
N LEU A 250 9.31 14.39 1.98
CA LEU A 250 9.77 15.72 2.36
C LEU A 250 8.84 16.32 3.43
N VAL A 251 9.34 16.45 4.65
CA VAL A 251 8.59 17.00 5.79
C VAL A 251 9.46 17.98 6.57
N ASN A 252 8.85 18.96 7.23
CA ASN A 252 9.57 19.82 8.15
C ASN A 252 9.64 19.11 9.50
N VAL A 253 10.83 18.70 9.93
CA VAL A 253 11.01 18.06 11.24
C VAL A 253 11.27 19.07 12.35
N HIS A 254 11.33 20.36 12.02
CA HIS A 254 11.57 21.44 12.94
C HIS A 254 10.24 22.14 13.30
N GLN A 255 9.95 22.26 14.60
CA GLN A 255 8.83 23.08 15.10
C GLN A 255 9.25 24.54 15.29
N ARG A 256 9.92 25.13 14.30
CA ARG A 256 10.46 26.50 14.40
C ARG A 256 10.19 27.30 13.14
N ALA A 257 9.75 28.55 13.32
CA ALA A 257 9.42 29.45 12.21
C ALA A 257 10.64 29.95 11.40
N ASP A 258 11.86 29.70 11.87
CA ASP A 258 13.10 30.03 11.16
C ASP A 258 13.70 28.83 10.40
N ARG A 259 12.94 27.72 10.32
CA ARG A 259 13.33 26.47 9.67
C ARG A 259 12.24 26.04 8.69
N ASP A 260 12.41 26.36 7.42
CA ASP A 260 11.42 26.12 6.36
C ASP A 260 11.86 25.06 5.34
N ALA A 261 13.14 24.66 5.35
CA ALA A 261 13.63 23.65 4.42
C ALA A 261 13.19 22.26 4.89
N LEU A 262 12.63 21.46 3.96
CA LEU A 262 12.11 20.13 4.28
C LEU A 262 13.24 19.07 4.30
N GLU A 263 13.17 18.17 5.27
CA GLU A 263 14.00 16.98 5.38
C GLU A 263 13.39 15.81 4.61
N ALA A 264 14.26 14.99 3.99
CA ALA A 264 13.88 13.69 3.48
C ALA A 264 13.81 12.69 4.64
N VAL A 265 12.60 12.22 4.93
CA VAL A 265 12.28 11.29 6.01
C VAL A 265 11.92 9.92 5.47
N THR A 266 12.55 8.89 6.04
CA THR A 266 12.20 7.48 5.81
C THR A 266 11.86 6.86 7.14
N VAL A 267 10.81 6.04 7.18
CA VAL A 267 10.48 5.25 8.37
C VAL A 267 10.53 3.77 8.01
N VAL A 268 11.22 2.99 8.84
CA VAL A 268 11.29 1.53 8.73
C VAL A 268 10.69 0.96 10.00
N SER A 269 9.86 -0.06 9.87
CA SER A 269 9.27 -0.79 10.97
C SER A 269 9.50 -2.28 10.76
N ARG A 270 9.87 -2.98 11.82
CA ARG A 270 10.10 -4.42 11.81
C ARG A 270 9.57 -5.05 13.09
N TRP A 271 8.97 -6.21 12.96
CA TRP A 271 8.35 -6.93 14.06
C TRP A 271 8.56 -8.42 13.87
N ASN A 272 8.51 -9.17 14.98
CA ASN A 272 8.55 -10.63 14.96
C ASN A 272 7.13 -11.23 14.92
N SER A 273 7.04 -12.56 14.91
CA SER A 273 5.77 -13.30 14.91
C SER A 273 4.89 -13.06 16.15
N SER A 274 5.45 -12.60 17.28
CA SER A 274 4.66 -12.21 18.45
C SER A 274 4.08 -10.79 18.33
N GLY A 275 4.54 -9.99 17.37
CA GLY A 275 4.13 -8.60 17.15
C GLY A 275 5.00 -7.57 17.87
N GLY A 276 5.99 -8.00 18.67
CA GLY A 276 6.98 -7.11 19.25
C GLY A 276 7.95 -6.61 18.18
N GLY A 277 8.35 -5.36 18.27
CA GLY A 277 9.02 -4.71 17.15
C GLY A 277 9.78 -3.45 17.47
N ARG A 278 10.27 -2.84 16.39
CA ARG A 278 11.03 -1.59 16.38
C ARG A 278 10.67 -0.79 15.14
N SER A 279 10.58 0.52 15.31
CA SER A 279 10.48 1.47 14.22
C SER A 279 11.63 2.47 14.32
N ASP A 280 12.21 2.80 13.17
CA ASP A 280 13.30 3.74 13.02
C ASP A 280 12.89 4.80 11.98
N LEU A 281 12.82 6.05 12.40
CA LEU A 281 12.70 7.21 11.54
C LEU A 281 14.09 7.78 11.28
N VAL A 282 14.40 8.04 10.01
CA VAL A 282 15.66 8.63 9.57
C VAL A 282 15.35 9.89 8.78
N ALA A 283 15.84 11.03 9.27
CA ALA A 283 15.72 12.33 8.59
C ALA A 283 17.09 12.80 8.06
N ARG A 284 17.09 13.38 6.85
CA ARG A 284 18.30 13.87 6.16
C ARG A 284 18.01 15.14 5.37
N GLY A 285 19.05 15.94 5.13
CA GLY A 285 18.94 17.14 4.29
C GLY A 285 18.28 18.30 5.03
N GLY A 286 17.58 19.16 4.29
CA GLY A 286 16.87 20.31 4.86
C GLY A 286 17.72 21.18 5.78
N ASP A 287 17.10 21.62 6.86
CA ASP A 287 17.65 22.50 7.87
C ASP A 287 18.48 21.77 8.94
N LEU A 288 18.51 20.43 8.95
CA LEU A 288 19.44 19.65 9.80
C LEU A 288 20.90 20.08 9.62
N ARG A 289 21.26 20.53 8.40
CA ARG A 289 22.62 21.02 8.09
C ARG A 289 22.98 22.27 8.87
N LEU A 290 21.99 23.12 9.20
CA LEU A 290 22.21 24.35 9.98
C LEU A 290 22.56 24.04 11.44
N ASP A 291 22.19 22.86 11.93
CA ASP A 291 22.58 22.34 13.25
C ASP A 291 23.84 21.45 13.18
N ASN A 292 24.52 21.41 12.03
CA ASN A 292 25.64 20.50 11.75
C ASN A 292 25.26 19.02 11.91
N VAL A 293 24.02 18.66 11.56
CA VAL A 293 23.51 17.29 11.57
C VAL A 293 23.35 16.80 10.12
N ALA A 294 24.02 15.71 9.79
CA ALA A 294 23.89 15.04 8.49
C ALA A 294 22.74 14.01 8.48
N VAL A 295 22.51 13.33 9.60
CA VAL A 295 21.45 12.34 9.79
C VAL A 295 20.90 12.44 11.20
N LEU A 296 19.58 12.51 11.32
CA LEU A 296 18.85 12.35 12.59
C LEU A 296 18.12 11.00 12.57
N VAL A 297 18.18 10.27 13.68
CA VAL A 297 17.51 8.97 13.85
C VAL A 297 16.66 9.02 15.12
N VAL A 298 15.39 8.65 14.99
CA VAL A 298 14.48 8.44 16.12
C VAL A 298 14.03 6.98 16.07
N SER A 299 14.16 6.28 17.18
CA SER A 299 13.85 4.85 17.30
C SER A 299 12.89 4.62 18.45
N GLU A 300 11.92 3.74 18.25
CA GLU A 300 11.04 3.24 19.31
C GLU A 300 10.92 1.72 19.18
N CYS A 301 11.03 1.02 20.30
CA CYS A 301 10.74 -0.40 20.44
C CYS A 301 9.47 -0.60 21.25
N TRP A 302 8.74 -1.67 20.95
CA TRP A 302 7.50 -2.00 21.64
C TRP A 302 7.35 -3.51 21.82
N ILE A 303 6.54 -3.85 22.83
CA ILE A 303 6.14 -5.23 23.11
C ILE A 303 4.62 -5.37 23.21
N PRO A 304 4.03 -6.49 22.73
CA PRO A 304 2.62 -6.81 22.95
C PRO A 304 2.32 -7.07 24.43
N PRO A 305 1.04 -7.06 24.85
CA PRO A 305 -0.15 -6.79 24.05
C PRO A 305 -0.47 -5.29 23.93
N GLY A 306 0.17 -4.44 24.73
CA GLY A 306 -0.11 -3.01 24.82
C GLY A 306 0.59 -2.15 23.77
N PHE A 307 1.62 -2.68 23.10
CA PHE A 307 2.45 -1.92 22.13
C PHE A 307 3.04 -0.64 22.76
N GLY A 308 3.23 -0.68 24.08
CA GLY A 308 3.85 0.39 24.84
C GLY A 308 5.34 0.44 24.56
N VAL A 309 5.91 1.64 24.54
CA VAL A 309 7.34 1.86 24.37
C VAL A 309 8.09 1.23 25.54
N ASP A 310 8.99 0.30 25.24
CA ASP A 310 9.94 -0.26 26.22
C ASP A 310 11.34 0.37 26.12
N PHE A 311 11.62 0.97 24.96
CA PHE A 311 12.83 1.72 24.69
C PHE A 311 12.59 2.76 23.59
N ASP A 312 13.08 3.98 23.80
CA ASP A 312 13.19 5.00 22.77
C ASP A 312 14.58 5.62 22.72
N GLN A 313 14.99 6.08 21.54
CA GLN A 313 16.28 6.70 21.33
C GLN A 313 16.20 7.78 20.25
N THR A 314 16.82 8.93 20.53
CA THR A 314 17.16 9.93 19.53
C THR A 314 18.68 10.00 19.38
N ALA A 315 19.16 9.88 18.15
CA ALA A 315 20.59 9.93 17.85
C ALA A 315 20.86 10.76 16.59
N ALA A 316 22.03 11.39 16.53
CA ALA A 316 22.42 12.24 15.42
C ALA A 316 23.84 11.97 14.96
N ARG A 317 24.08 12.20 13.67
CA ARG A 317 25.39 12.06 13.03
C ARG A 317 25.76 13.38 12.39
N ARG A 318 26.96 13.92 12.68
CA ARG A 318 27.39 15.25 12.17
C ARG A 318 27.86 15.25 10.71
N THR A 319 28.42 14.15 10.23
CA THR A 319 28.89 14.00 8.84
C THR A 319 28.43 12.65 8.30
N LEU A 320 28.36 12.44 6.98
CA LEU A 320 27.93 11.14 6.43
C LEU A 320 28.81 9.96 6.89
N ALA A 321 30.10 10.21 7.07
CA ALA A 321 31.10 9.23 7.53
C ALA A 321 31.27 9.17 9.06
N GLY A 322 30.60 10.03 9.82
CA GLY A 322 30.73 10.09 11.28
C GLY A 322 30.00 8.95 12.00
N GLU A 323 30.34 8.76 13.27
CA GLU A 323 29.59 7.87 14.16
C GLU A 323 28.22 8.47 14.53
N LEU A 324 27.23 7.60 14.73
CA LEU A 324 25.93 8.00 15.24
C LEU A 324 26.05 8.23 16.76
N VAL A 325 25.86 9.47 17.19
CA VAL A 325 25.95 9.87 18.60
C VAL A 325 24.55 9.87 19.20
N VAL A 326 24.35 9.09 20.27
CA VAL A 326 23.08 9.10 21.02
C VAL A 326 22.95 10.45 21.72
N LEU A 327 21.88 11.17 21.42
CA LEU A 327 21.54 12.44 22.05
C LEU A 327 20.66 12.23 23.27
N GLN A 328 19.75 11.27 23.17
CA GLN A 328 18.77 10.94 24.19
C GLN A 328 18.36 9.47 24.06
N SER A 329 18.11 8.83 25.20
CA SER A 329 17.55 7.48 25.25
C SER A 329 16.79 7.29 26.56
N HIS A 330 15.65 6.61 26.52
CA HIS A 330 14.99 6.10 27.72
C HIS A 330 14.71 4.61 27.59
N GLY A 331 14.67 3.91 28.72
CA GLY A 331 14.54 2.46 28.77
C GLY A 331 15.89 1.75 28.57
N GLU A 332 15.84 0.43 28.53
CA GLU A 332 17.03 -0.41 28.35
C GLU A 332 17.13 -0.88 26.88
N PRO A 333 18.23 -0.61 26.15
CA PRO A 333 18.40 -1.06 24.78
C PRO A 333 18.26 -2.58 24.60
N SER A 334 18.53 -3.36 25.66
CA SER A 334 18.36 -4.81 25.66
C SER A 334 16.90 -5.27 25.71
N ALA A 335 15.95 -4.37 26.00
CA ALA A 335 14.52 -4.64 25.90
C ALA A 335 14.07 -4.73 24.43
N CYS A 336 14.73 -4.00 23.52
CA CYS A 336 14.47 -4.10 22.09
C CYS A 336 14.78 -5.50 21.55
N LEU A 337 13.76 -6.15 20.99
CA LEU A 337 13.92 -7.39 20.20
C LEU A 337 14.84 -7.20 18.99
N PHE A 338 14.89 -5.98 18.45
CA PHE A 338 15.69 -5.64 17.28
C PHE A 338 16.80 -4.64 17.65
N PRO A 339 18.05 -5.09 17.79
CA PRO A 339 19.15 -4.23 18.23
C PRO A 339 19.56 -3.24 17.13
N GLY A 340 19.79 -2.00 17.54
CA GLY A 340 20.30 -0.92 16.70
C GLY A 340 19.33 -0.42 15.62
N PRO A 341 19.49 0.84 15.17
CA PRO A 341 18.59 1.42 14.18
C PRO A 341 18.86 0.87 12.77
N GLU A 342 17.79 0.70 12.00
CA GLU A 342 17.88 0.36 10.58
C GLU A 342 17.89 1.63 9.72
N ILE A 343 19.04 1.93 9.13
CA ILE A 343 19.18 3.06 8.19
C ILE A 343 19.14 2.52 6.77
N VAL A 344 17.94 2.34 6.23
CA VAL A 344 17.76 1.89 4.84
C VAL A 344 17.67 3.08 3.90
N ALA A 345 18.47 3.03 2.83
CA ALA A 345 18.18 3.82 1.65
C ALA A 345 17.12 3.07 0.86
N LEU A 346 15.89 3.59 0.86
CA LEU A 346 14.92 3.14 -0.13
C LEU A 346 15.42 3.62 -1.50
N PRO A 347 15.46 2.76 -2.52
CA PRO A 347 15.81 3.20 -3.86
C PRO A 347 14.85 4.32 -4.27
N GLU A 348 15.38 5.31 -4.98
CA GLU A 348 14.56 6.39 -5.51
C GLU A 348 13.41 5.79 -6.34
N VAL A 349 12.24 6.44 -6.26
CA VAL A 349 11.14 6.10 -7.16
C VAL A 349 11.64 6.38 -8.57
N GLY A 350 11.75 5.32 -9.38
CA GLY A 350 12.20 5.43 -10.77
C GLY A 350 11.24 6.24 -11.62
N ASP A 351 11.47 6.23 -12.93
CA ASP A 351 10.59 6.94 -13.85
C ASP A 351 9.16 6.40 -13.79
N GLU A 352 8.22 7.31 -13.98
CA GLU A 352 6.81 6.99 -14.10
C GLU A 352 6.58 6.00 -15.25
N PRO A 353 5.90 4.86 -15.02
CA PRO A 353 5.62 3.92 -16.07
C PRO A 353 4.77 4.55 -17.17
N THR A 354 5.13 4.30 -18.42
CA THR A 354 4.33 4.73 -19.57
C THR A 354 3.09 3.84 -19.67
N ALA A 355 1.92 4.46 -19.85
CA ALA A 355 0.67 3.74 -20.05
C ALA A 355 0.77 2.86 -21.32
N PRO A 356 0.32 1.60 -21.28
CA PRO A 356 0.19 0.81 -22.50
C PRO A 356 -0.89 1.41 -23.42
N THR A 357 -0.66 1.32 -24.73
CA THR A 357 -1.57 1.85 -25.75
C THR A 357 -2.90 1.08 -25.73
N ALA A 358 -4.01 1.77 -26.01
CA ALA A 358 -5.31 1.12 -26.09
C ALA A 358 -5.35 0.02 -27.16
N PRO A 359 -6.00 -1.12 -26.89
CA PRO A 359 -6.27 -2.10 -27.93
C PRO A 359 -7.23 -1.49 -28.96
N GLU A 360 -6.87 -1.62 -30.24
CA GLU A 360 -7.69 -1.18 -31.38
C GLU A 360 -9.05 -1.87 -31.44
#